data_AF-A0A8C5XR67-F1
#
_entry.id   AF-A0A8C5XR67-F1
#
_cell.length_a   1.000
_cell.length_b   1.000
_cell.length_c   1.000
_cell.angle_alpha   90.00
_cell.angle_beta   90.00
_cell.angle_gamma   90.00
#
_symmetry.space_group_name_H-M   'P 1'
#
loop_
_entity.id
_entity.type
_entity.pdbx_description
1 polymer ?
#
loop_
_entity_poly.entity_id
_entity_poly.type
_entity_poly.pdbx_seq_one_letter_code
_entity_poly.pdbx_strand_id
1 'polypeptide(L)'
;MCIIFFKFDPRPVSKNAYRLILAANRDEFYNRPSKSADFWGSHNEILSGLDMEEGKEGGTWLGITMHGKLAALTNYLQPRLDLEARGRGELVTHFLTTGVDSLSYLKKVSAEGHLYNGFNLVAADLRQLPDPAIEDQGQEYVQPILNKYAAVCVRCPGYGTRTNTIILVDADGHVTFTERSMLDKDPSRWEISTHEFTLQS
;
A
#
# COMPACT_ATOMS: atom_id res chain seq x y z
N MET A 1 0.50 13.73 -10.96
CA MET A 1 0.06 12.33 -10.79
C MET A 1 0.41 11.87 -9.38
N CYS A 2 -0.56 11.39 -8.60
CA CYS A 2 -0.27 10.92 -7.23
C CYS A 2 0.63 9.68 -7.25
N ILE A 3 1.60 9.61 -6.34
CA ILE A 3 2.54 8.50 -6.18
C ILE A 3 2.56 8.08 -4.71
N ILE A 4 2.59 6.77 -4.48
CA ILE A 4 2.74 6.18 -3.15
C ILE A 4 3.91 5.19 -3.18
N PHE A 5 4.86 5.39 -2.29
CA PHE A 5 5.90 4.43 -1.95
C PHE A 5 5.57 3.83 -0.59
N PHE A 6 5.61 2.51 -0.48
CA PHE A 6 5.46 1.87 0.82
C PHE A 6 6.43 0.71 1.01
N LYS A 7 6.89 0.57 2.25
CA LYS A 7 7.62 -0.60 2.77
C LYS A 7 6.82 -1.14 3.94
N PHE A 8 6.31 -2.36 3.81
CA PHE A 8 5.58 -3.03 4.86
C PHE A 8 6.41 -4.19 5.40
N ASP A 9 6.72 -4.23 6.69
CA ASP A 9 7.39 -5.33 7.40
C ASP A 9 6.53 -5.78 8.60
N PRO A 10 5.84 -6.92 8.55
CA PRO A 10 4.99 -7.36 9.65
C PRO A 10 5.80 -7.82 10.88
N ARG A 11 7.11 -8.05 10.75
CA ARG A 11 7.96 -8.63 11.80
C ARG A 11 9.31 -7.91 11.88
N PRO A 12 9.31 -6.61 12.27
CA PRO A 12 10.52 -5.82 12.40
C PRO A 12 11.51 -6.50 13.36
N VAL A 13 12.74 -6.69 12.88
CA VAL A 13 13.81 -7.41 13.60
C VAL A 13 14.45 -6.60 14.74
N SER A 14 14.21 -5.29 14.81
CA SER A 14 14.70 -4.42 15.88
C SER A 14 13.56 -3.60 16.48
N LYS A 15 13.70 -3.21 17.74
CA LYS A 15 12.72 -2.37 18.47
C LYS A 15 12.44 -1.02 17.77
N ASN A 16 13.39 -0.55 16.94
CA ASN A 16 13.31 0.71 16.22
C ASN A 16 12.97 0.54 14.73
N ALA A 17 12.71 -0.68 14.25
CA ALA A 17 12.34 -0.90 12.86
C ALA A 17 10.85 -0.61 12.62
N TYR A 18 10.56 0.06 11.51
CA TYR A 18 9.21 0.41 11.11
C TYR A 18 8.46 -0.80 10.54
N ARG A 19 7.24 -1.04 11.05
CA ARG A 19 6.30 -2.03 10.47
C ARG A 19 5.70 -1.58 9.14
N LEU A 20 5.52 -0.27 8.97
CA LEU A 20 5.07 0.33 7.73
C LEU A 20 5.77 1.68 7.59
N ILE A 21 6.36 1.92 6.43
CA ILE A 21 6.75 3.24 5.96
C ILE A 21 5.88 3.50 4.75
N LEU A 22 5.17 4.62 4.74
CA LEU A 22 4.38 5.08 3.60
C LEU A 22 4.75 6.53 3.32
N ALA A 23 5.18 6.81 2.11
CA ALA A 23 5.42 8.15 1.59
C ALA A 23 4.49 8.37 0.41
N ALA A 24 3.70 9.44 0.44
CA ALA A 24 2.73 9.74 -0.61
C ALA A 24 2.85 11.20 -1.02
N ASN A 25 2.80 11.45 -2.33
CA ASN A 25 2.46 12.77 -2.85
C ASN A 25 0.97 12.78 -3.24
N ARG A 26 0.37 13.96 -3.17
CA ARG A 26 -0.95 14.21 -3.76
C ARG A 26 -0.80 15.36 -4.73
N ASP A 27 -0.83 15.03 -6.01
CA ASP A 27 -0.87 16.02 -7.07
C ASP A 27 -2.33 16.37 -7.38
N GLU A 28 -2.66 17.65 -7.31
CA GLU A 28 -4.01 18.16 -7.47
C GLU A 28 -4.00 19.62 -7.95
N PHE A 29 -5.10 20.10 -8.51
CA PHE A 29 -5.30 21.52 -8.80
C PHE A 29 -5.13 22.38 -7.54
N TYR A 30 -4.32 23.44 -7.63
CA TYR A 30 -4.02 24.32 -6.49
C TYR A 30 -5.25 25.03 -5.91
N ASN A 31 -6.28 25.25 -6.72
CA ASN A 31 -7.52 25.88 -6.28
C ASN A 31 -8.54 24.88 -5.72
N ARG A 32 -8.27 23.56 -5.75
CA ARG A 32 -9.17 22.57 -5.16
C ARG A 32 -9.10 22.67 -3.63
N PRO A 33 -10.18 23.07 -2.96
CA PRO A 33 -10.15 23.27 -1.52
C PRO A 33 -10.02 21.92 -0.79
N SER A 34 -9.22 21.88 0.27
CA SER A 34 -9.07 20.69 1.12
C SER A 34 -8.76 21.09 2.55
N LYS A 35 -9.13 20.23 3.50
CA LYS A 35 -8.77 20.35 4.91
C LYS A 35 -7.52 19.53 5.19
N SER A 36 -6.57 20.12 5.92
CA SER A 36 -5.39 19.41 6.45
C SER A 36 -5.79 18.19 7.28
N ALA A 37 -4.88 17.21 7.33
CA ALA A 37 -5.13 15.98 8.08
C ALA A 37 -5.40 16.26 9.55
N ASP A 38 -6.51 15.73 10.05
CA ASP A 38 -6.97 15.88 11.42
C ASP A 38 -7.80 14.66 11.81
N PHE A 39 -8.06 14.48 13.10
CA PHE A 39 -8.94 13.41 13.57
C PHE A 39 -10.40 13.76 13.33
N TRP A 40 -11.17 12.82 12.79
CA TRP A 40 -12.61 12.91 12.56
C TRP A 40 -13.28 11.53 12.67
N GLY A 41 -14.59 11.49 12.41
CA GLY A 41 -15.41 10.29 12.51
C GLY A 41 -16.03 10.12 13.90
N SER A 42 -16.77 9.03 14.09
CA SER A 42 -17.33 8.69 15.40
C SER A 42 -16.17 8.44 16.37
N HIS A 43 -16.10 9.21 17.46
CA HIS A 43 -15.01 9.14 18.46
C HIS A 43 -13.62 9.61 18.00
N ASN A 44 -13.50 10.39 16.90
CA ASN A 44 -12.22 10.94 16.43
C ASN A 44 -11.15 9.87 16.17
N GLU A 45 -11.55 8.74 15.61
CA GLU A 45 -10.68 7.59 15.39
C GLU A 45 -9.98 7.57 14.02
N ILE A 46 -10.40 8.43 13.08
CA ILE A 46 -9.92 8.44 11.70
C ILE A 46 -9.03 9.67 11.50
N LEU A 47 -7.79 9.47 11.05
CA LEU A 47 -6.86 10.53 10.68
C LEU A 47 -6.74 10.59 9.16
N SER A 48 -7.20 11.68 8.55
CA SER A 48 -7.01 11.95 7.11
C SER A 48 -7.22 13.43 6.80
N GLY A 49 -6.68 13.88 5.66
CA GLY A 49 -7.17 15.11 5.04
C GLY A 49 -8.58 14.91 4.47
N LEU A 50 -9.33 15.99 4.24
CA LEU A 50 -10.67 15.93 3.66
C LEU A 50 -10.76 16.79 2.42
N ASP A 51 -11.42 16.28 1.39
CA ASP A 51 -11.81 17.06 0.23
C ASP A 51 -12.96 18.00 0.63
N MET A 52 -12.86 19.25 0.19
CA MET A 52 -13.84 20.31 0.46
C MET A 52 -14.44 20.86 -0.84
N GLU A 53 -14.13 20.24 -1.99
CA GLU A 53 -14.74 20.59 -3.27
C GLU A 53 -16.24 20.27 -3.27
N GLU A 54 -17.03 21.17 -3.87
CA GLU A 54 -18.48 21.05 -3.93
C GLU A 54 -18.92 19.74 -4.60
N GLY A 55 -19.75 18.96 -3.91
CA GLY A 55 -20.21 17.64 -4.35
C GLY A 55 -19.19 16.51 -4.13
N LYS A 56 -18.04 16.79 -3.52
CA LYS A 56 -17.00 15.81 -3.15
C LYS A 56 -16.63 15.88 -1.67
N GLU A 57 -17.35 16.68 -0.88
CA GLU A 57 -17.05 16.93 0.52
C GLU A 57 -17.05 15.64 1.35
N GLY A 58 -16.09 15.54 2.27
CA GLY A 58 -15.94 14.36 3.13
C GLY A 58 -15.26 13.17 2.44
N GLY A 59 -14.95 13.26 1.14
CA GLY A 59 -14.02 12.35 0.49
C GLY A 59 -12.60 12.52 1.03
N THR A 60 -11.77 11.48 0.93
CA THR A 60 -10.35 11.56 1.27
C THR A 60 -9.48 10.76 0.30
N TRP A 61 -8.19 11.10 0.24
CA TRP A 61 -7.21 10.46 -0.64
C TRP A 61 -6.27 9.50 0.10
N LEU A 62 -6.09 9.68 1.41
CA LEU A 62 -5.23 8.85 2.25
C LEU A 62 -5.68 9.02 3.70
N GLY A 63 -5.95 7.91 4.37
CA GLY A 63 -6.28 7.94 5.79
C GLY A 63 -5.95 6.64 6.51
N ILE A 64 -5.89 6.75 7.83
CA ILE A 64 -5.68 5.63 8.74
C ILE A 64 -6.58 5.75 9.96
N THR A 65 -7.11 4.63 10.46
CA THR A 65 -7.86 4.59 11.71
C THR A 65 -6.97 4.20 12.89
N MET A 66 -7.35 4.56 14.12
CA MET A 66 -6.73 4.05 15.36
C MET A 66 -6.79 2.52 15.47
N HIS A 67 -7.70 1.92 14.72
CA HIS A 67 -7.89 0.49 14.55
C HIS A 67 -7.04 -0.11 13.43
N GLY A 68 -6.11 0.65 12.84
CA GLY A 68 -5.15 0.14 11.86
C GLY A 68 -5.75 -0.18 10.50
N LYS A 69 -6.93 0.35 10.15
CA LYS A 69 -7.38 0.36 8.76
C LYS A 69 -6.70 1.49 8.03
N LEU A 70 -6.06 1.19 6.92
CA LEU A 70 -5.40 2.17 6.07
C LEU A 70 -5.98 2.07 4.66
N ALA A 71 -6.32 3.21 4.07
CA ALA A 71 -6.66 3.26 2.66
C ALA A 71 -6.10 4.49 1.98
N ALA A 72 -5.77 4.34 0.71
CA ALA A 72 -5.18 5.37 -0.11
C ALA A 72 -5.65 5.25 -1.55
N LEU A 73 -5.79 6.39 -2.23
CA LEU A 73 -6.21 6.48 -3.60
C LEU A 73 -5.17 7.18 -4.46
N THR A 74 -4.86 6.61 -5.61
CA THR A 74 -4.07 7.28 -6.66
C THR A 74 -4.89 7.40 -7.94
N ASN A 75 -4.68 8.49 -8.66
CA ASN A 75 -5.38 8.76 -9.91
C ASN A 75 -4.78 7.92 -11.05
N TYR A 76 -5.65 7.35 -11.88
CA TYR A 76 -5.27 6.83 -13.19
C TYR A 76 -5.54 7.90 -14.25
N LEU A 77 -4.53 8.27 -15.04
CA LEU A 77 -4.71 9.23 -16.12
C LEU A 77 -5.42 8.53 -17.28
N GLN A 78 -6.63 8.97 -17.61
CA GLN A 78 -7.41 8.43 -18.71
C GLN A 78 -7.79 9.52 -19.73
N PRO A 79 -7.82 9.22 -21.04
CA PRO A 79 -8.07 10.22 -22.07
C PRO A 79 -9.49 10.80 -22.05
N ARG A 80 -10.46 10.01 -21.61
CA ARG A 80 -11.88 10.38 -21.57
C ARG A 80 -12.38 10.26 -20.14
N LEU A 81 -12.85 11.37 -19.59
CA LEU A 81 -13.49 11.42 -18.28
C LEU A 81 -15.01 11.29 -18.45
N ASP A 82 -15.63 10.51 -17.57
CA ASP A 82 -17.06 10.53 -17.36
C ASP A 82 -17.39 11.58 -16.29
N LEU A 83 -18.19 12.57 -16.66
CA LEU A 83 -18.57 13.69 -15.78
C LEU A 83 -19.63 13.27 -14.76
N GLU A 84 -20.37 12.20 -15.03
CA GLU A 84 -21.41 11.67 -14.14
C GLU A 84 -20.85 10.62 -13.17
N ALA A 85 -19.57 10.25 -13.31
CA ALA A 85 -18.92 9.28 -12.45
C ALA A 85 -18.81 9.77 -10.99
N ARG A 86 -18.94 8.82 -10.07
CA ARG A 86 -18.90 9.10 -8.63
C ARG A 86 -17.55 9.61 -8.16
N GLY A 87 -17.57 10.40 -7.08
CA GLY A 87 -16.36 10.90 -6.43
C GLY A 87 -15.58 9.77 -5.77
N ARG A 88 -14.38 9.48 -6.27
CA ARG A 88 -13.55 8.36 -5.77
C ARG A 88 -13.10 8.52 -4.32
N GLY A 89 -12.99 9.75 -3.81
CA GLY A 89 -12.59 10.01 -2.43
C GLY A 89 -13.52 9.37 -1.40
N GLU A 90 -14.78 9.12 -1.77
CA GLU A 90 -15.75 8.43 -0.92
C GLU A 90 -15.33 6.97 -0.64
N LEU A 91 -14.59 6.33 -1.56
CA LEU A 91 -14.17 4.94 -1.41
C LEU A 91 -13.21 4.78 -0.23
N VAL A 92 -12.32 5.76 -0.03
CA VAL A 92 -11.40 5.77 1.10
C VAL A 92 -12.17 6.04 2.40
N THR A 93 -13.02 7.07 2.40
CA THR A 93 -13.88 7.42 3.55
C THR A 93 -14.75 6.26 4.00
N HIS A 94 -15.39 5.57 3.06
CA HIS A 94 -16.28 4.44 3.35
C HIS A 94 -15.51 3.23 3.89
N PHE A 95 -14.30 2.94 3.39
CA PHE A 95 -13.48 1.86 3.98
C PHE A 95 -13.11 2.16 5.44
N LEU A 96 -12.70 3.40 5.71
CA LEU A 96 -12.23 3.82 7.04
C LEU A 96 -13.35 3.88 8.07
N THR A 97 -14.60 4.11 7.64
CA THR A 97 -15.77 4.21 8.53
C THR A 97 -16.52 2.89 8.69
N THR A 98 -16.27 1.88 7.86
CA THR A 98 -16.97 0.58 7.93
C THR A 98 -16.16 -0.51 8.60
N GLY A 99 -16.85 -1.50 9.14
CA GLY A 99 -16.24 -2.70 9.74
C GLY A 99 -15.72 -3.74 8.74
N VAL A 100 -15.94 -3.56 7.44
CA VAL A 100 -15.64 -4.55 6.39
C VAL A 100 -14.14 -4.73 6.19
N ASP A 101 -13.63 -5.96 6.13
CA ASP A 101 -12.21 -6.23 5.87
C ASP A 101 -11.78 -5.77 4.46
N SER A 102 -10.50 -5.48 4.30
CA SER A 102 -9.90 -4.95 3.07
C SER A 102 -10.16 -5.82 1.84
N LEU A 103 -10.07 -7.15 1.95
CA LEU A 103 -10.29 -8.04 0.82
C LEU A 103 -11.75 -8.02 0.36
N SER A 104 -12.70 -8.16 1.28
CA SER A 104 -14.13 -8.08 0.99
C SER A 104 -14.50 -6.71 0.41
N TYR A 105 -13.91 -5.64 0.93
CA TYR A 105 -14.13 -4.29 0.44
C TYR A 105 -13.61 -4.10 -0.99
N LEU A 106 -12.37 -4.53 -1.27
CA LEU A 106 -11.78 -4.44 -2.61
C LEU A 106 -12.55 -5.27 -3.63
N LYS A 107 -13.06 -6.45 -3.25
CA LYS A 107 -13.94 -7.27 -4.11
C LYS A 107 -15.22 -6.52 -4.47
N LYS A 108 -15.86 -5.87 -3.50
CA LYS A 108 -17.04 -5.03 -3.74
C LYS A 108 -16.72 -3.88 -4.70
N VAL A 109 -15.66 -3.12 -4.42
CA VAL A 109 -15.24 -1.97 -5.25
C VAL A 109 -14.88 -2.42 -6.67
N SER A 110 -14.28 -3.60 -6.82
CA SER A 110 -13.97 -4.18 -8.14
C SER A 110 -15.24 -4.43 -8.96
N ALA A 111 -16.30 -4.96 -8.35
CA ALA A 111 -17.59 -5.16 -9.01
C ALA A 111 -18.28 -3.82 -9.38
N GLU A 112 -18.13 -2.81 -8.53
CA GLU A 112 -18.72 -1.47 -8.69
C GLU A 112 -17.79 -0.49 -9.44
N GLY A 113 -16.63 -0.94 -9.93
CA GLY A 113 -15.58 -0.07 -10.46
C GLY A 113 -16.02 0.77 -11.66
N HIS A 114 -17.01 0.29 -12.41
CA HIS A 114 -17.61 0.98 -13.56
C HIS A 114 -18.35 2.29 -13.18
N LEU A 115 -18.63 2.54 -11.91
CA LEU A 115 -19.26 3.77 -11.42
C LEU A 115 -18.28 4.93 -11.25
N TYR A 116 -16.99 4.71 -11.48
CA TYR A 116 -15.90 5.64 -11.17
C TYR A 116 -15.00 5.86 -12.38
N ASN A 117 -14.44 7.07 -12.50
CA ASN A 117 -13.31 7.33 -13.38
C ASN A 117 -12.07 6.55 -12.91
N GLY A 118 -11.15 6.17 -13.80
CA GLY A 118 -10.01 5.31 -13.49
C GLY A 118 -9.20 5.71 -12.24
N PHE A 119 -8.81 4.71 -11.44
CA PHE A 119 -8.11 4.90 -10.17
C PHE A 119 -7.37 3.63 -9.75
N ASN A 120 -6.42 3.76 -8.82
CA ASN A 120 -5.98 2.65 -8.00
C ASN A 120 -6.39 2.91 -6.54
N LEU A 121 -6.92 1.88 -5.90
CA LEU A 121 -7.27 1.89 -4.48
C LEU A 121 -6.40 0.89 -3.74
N VAL A 122 -5.75 1.36 -2.68
CA VAL A 122 -5.05 0.52 -1.71
C VAL A 122 -5.89 0.51 -0.44
N ALA A 123 -6.21 -0.67 0.07
CA ALA A 123 -6.87 -0.87 1.36
C ALA A 123 -6.13 -1.95 2.13
N ALA A 124 -5.90 -1.73 3.42
CA ALA A 124 -5.12 -2.63 4.27
C ALA A 124 -5.64 -2.65 5.71
N ASP A 125 -5.67 -3.83 6.30
CA ASP A 125 -5.91 -4.06 7.73
C ASP A 125 -4.59 -4.37 8.45
N LEU A 126 -3.96 -3.36 9.06
CA LEU A 126 -2.63 -3.48 9.69
C LEU A 126 -2.61 -4.36 10.97
N ARG A 127 -3.79 -4.76 11.45
CA ARG A 127 -3.96 -5.66 12.60
C ARG A 127 -4.25 -7.11 12.22
N GLN A 128 -4.65 -7.40 10.99
CA GLN A 128 -5.02 -8.76 10.59
C GLN A 128 -3.79 -9.53 10.14
N LEU A 129 -3.41 -10.54 10.94
CA LEU A 129 -2.54 -11.61 10.52
C LEU A 129 -3.12 -12.94 11.01
N PRO A 130 -3.20 -13.95 10.13
CA PRO A 130 -2.89 -13.91 8.70
C PRO A 130 -4.00 -13.20 7.89
N ASP A 131 -3.66 -12.76 6.67
CA ASP A 131 -4.62 -12.27 5.68
C ASP A 131 -5.49 -13.44 5.18
N PRO A 132 -6.82 -13.30 5.07
CA PRO A 132 -7.70 -14.32 4.50
C PRO A 132 -7.24 -14.90 3.14
N ALA A 133 -6.59 -14.10 2.28
CA ALA A 133 -6.04 -14.59 1.02
C ALA A 133 -4.83 -15.51 1.23
N ILE A 134 -4.01 -15.25 2.25
CA ILE A 134 -2.90 -16.12 2.65
C ILE A 134 -3.45 -17.42 3.27
N GLU A 135 -4.51 -17.33 4.08
CA GLU A 135 -5.18 -18.51 4.64
C GLU A 135 -5.76 -19.39 3.54
N ASP A 136 -6.44 -18.81 2.55
CA ASP A 136 -7.02 -19.54 1.42
C ASP A 136 -5.95 -20.22 0.54
N GLN A 137 -4.85 -19.53 0.25
CA GLN A 137 -3.74 -20.11 -0.52
C GLN A 137 -3.01 -21.22 0.24
N GLY A 138 -3.00 -21.14 1.57
CA GLY A 138 -2.20 -22.02 2.41
C GLY A 138 -3.01 -22.96 3.28
N GLN A 139 -4.23 -23.35 2.85
CA GLN A 139 -5.12 -24.27 3.58
C GLN A 139 -4.43 -25.57 4.05
N GLU A 140 -3.35 -26.00 3.40
CA GLU A 140 -2.57 -27.20 3.76
C GLU A 140 -1.37 -26.93 4.69
N TYR A 141 -1.07 -25.66 5.02
CA TYR A 141 0.05 -25.26 5.85
C TYR A 141 -0.37 -24.91 7.28
N VAL A 142 0.52 -25.14 8.25
CA VAL A 142 0.25 -24.77 9.65
C VAL A 142 0.24 -23.25 9.84
N GLN A 143 -0.64 -22.75 10.73
CA GLN A 143 -0.80 -21.33 11.05
C GLN A 143 0.52 -20.56 11.27
N PRO A 144 1.53 -21.12 11.99
CA PRO A 144 2.80 -20.43 12.16
C PRO A 144 3.55 -20.19 10.84
N ILE A 145 3.41 -21.05 9.83
CA ILE A 145 4.02 -20.88 8.50
C ILE A 145 3.28 -19.79 7.72
N LEU A 146 1.94 -19.80 7.73
CA LEU A 146 1.11 -18.78 7.08
C LEU A 146 1.44 -17.37 7.58
N ASN A 147 1.57 -17.22 8.89
CA ASN A 147 1.99 -15.96 9.52
C ASN A 147 3.39 -15.50 9.09
N LYS A 148 4.27 -16.41 8.68
CA LYS A 148 5.62 -16.05 8.23
C LYS A 148 5.63 -15.54 6.80
N TYR A 149 4.73 -16.01 5.93
CA TYR A 149 4.62 -15.60 4.52
C TYR A 149 4.24 -14.13 4.34
N ALA A 150 3.57 -13.52 5.32
CA ALA A 150 3.26 -12.10 5.28
C ALA A 150 4.50 -11.18 5.37
N ALA A 151 5.69 -11.72 5.66
CA ALA A 151 6.90 -10.93 5.89
C ALA A 151 7.72 -10.62 4.64
N VAL A 152 8.28 -9.40 4.58
CA VAL A 152 9.27 -9.01 3.55
C VAL A 152 10.43 -9.98 3.49
N CYS A 153 10.89 -10.40 4.66
CA CYS A 153 11.89 -11.44 4.81
C CYS A 153 11.24 -12.67 5.46
N VAL A 154 10.75 -13.58 4.63
CA VAL A 154 10.25 -14.87 5.09
C VAL A 154 11.43 -15.68 5.61
N ARG A 155 11.31 -16.24 6.81
CA ARG A 155 12.31 -17.12 7.42
C ARG A 155 11.59 -18.25 8.15
N CYS A 156 11.60 -19.42 7.52
CA CYS A 156 11.04 -20.67 8.02
C CYS A 156 12.06 -21.79 7.84
N PRO A 157 12.02 -22.87 8.64
CA PRO A 157 12.81 -24.07 8.35
C PRO A 157 12.50 -24.57 6.93
N GLY A 158 13.52 -24.60 6.05
CA GLY A 158 13.39 -25.07 4.67
C GLY A 158 12.77 -24.10 3.66
N TYR A 159 12.32 -22.90 4.06
CA TYR A 159 11.75 -21.90 3.15
C TYR A 159 12.03 -20.47 3.63
N GLY A 160 12.42 -19.56 2.72
CA GLY A 160 12.59 -18.16 3.08
C GLY A 160 13.01 -17.26 1.92
N THR A 161 13.06 -15.96 2.18
CA THR A 161 13.54 -14.95 1.24
C THR A 161 15.01 -15.18 0.93
N ARG A 162 15.32 -15.39 -0.35
CA ARG A 162 16.69 -15.66 -0.84
C ARG A 162 17.37 -14.43 -1.44
N THR A 163 16.62 -13.44 -1.89
CA THR A 163 17.17 -12.25 -2.55
C THR A 163 16.49 -10.97 -2.05
N ASN A 164 17.23 -9.86 -2.04
CA ASN A 164 16.72 -8.52 -1.79
C ASN A 164 17.35 -7.55 -2.80
N THR A 165 16.53 -6.82 -3.55
CA THR A 165 16.99 -6.01 -4.67
C THR A 165 16.60 -4.55 -4.45
N ILE A 166 17.53 -3.64 -4.70
CA ILE A 166 17.31 -2.18 -4.74
C ILE A 166 17.76 -1.70 -6.11
N ILE A 167 16.93 -0.90 -6.76
CA ILE A 167 17.25 -0.25 -8.03
C ILE A 167 17.10 1.25 -7.81
N LEU A 168 18.18 1.99 -8.05
CA LEU A 168 18.20 3.45 -8.02
C LEU A 168 18.41 3.94 -9.44
N VAL A 169 17.67 4.97 -9.85
CA VAL A 169 17.86 5.65 -11.14
C VAL A 169 17.96 7.14 -10.86
N ASP A 170 19.06 7.76 -11.26
CA ASP A 170 19.26 9.20 -11.09
C ASP A 170 18.66 10.03 -12.24
N ALA A 171 18.79 11.35 -12.15
CA ALA A 171 18.23 12.29 -13.14
C ALA A 171 18.90 12.20 -14.52
N ASP A 172 20.13 11.68 -14.59
CA ASP A 172 20.89 11.48 -15.82
C ASP A 172 20.64 10.07 -16.41
N GLY A 173 19.76 9.28 -15.78
CA GLY A 173 19.41 7.93 -16.21
C GLY A 173 20.47 6.88 -15.86
N HIS A 174 21.41 7.17 -14.95
CA HIS A 174 22.30 6.15 -14.41
C HIS A 174 21.54 5.26 -13.43
N VAL A 175 21.58 3.96 -13.70
CA VAL A 175 20.96 2.93 -12.89
C VAL A 175 22.01 2.29 -12.00
N THR A 176 21.75 2.22 -10.70
CA THR A 176 22.46 1.35 -9.76
C THR A 176 21.51 0.23 -9.35
N PHE A 177 21.75 -0.97 -9.87
CA PHE A 177 21.06 -2.19 -9.48
C PHE A 177 21.91 -2.91 -8.43
N THR A 178 21.45 -3.00 -7.19
CA THR A 178 22.13 -3.75 -6.14
C THR A 178 21.23 -4.87 -5.62
N GLU A 179 21.73 -6.09 -5.69
CA GLU A 179 21.05 -7.26 -5.15
C GLU A 179 21.89 -7.93 -4.07
N ARG A 180 21.23 -8.31 -2.98
CA ARG A 180 21.79 -9.16 -1.94
C ARG A 180 21.15 -10.55 -2.04
N SER A 181 21.95 -11.58 -2.27
CA SER A 181 21.49 -12.94 -2.56
C SER A 181 22.09 -13.97 -1.59
N MET A 182 21.28 -14.94 -1.17
CA MET A 182 21.73 -16.06 -0.33
C MET A 182 22.57 -17.02 -1.17
N LEU A 183 23.80 -17.28 -0.72
CA LEU A 183 24.74 -18.16 -1.41
C LEU A 183 24.27 -19.63 -1.41
N ASP A 184 23.68 -20.08 -0.31
CA ASP A 184 23.22 -21.45 -0.16
C ASP A 184 22.03 -21.53 0.81
N LYS A 185 21.93 -22.62 1.59
CA LYS A 185 20.86 -22.85 2.57
C LYS A 185 21.15 -22.23 3.95
N ASP A 186 22.38 -21.76 4.18
CA ASP A 186 22.77 -21.07 5.41
C ASP A 186 22.28 -19.61 5.37
N PRO A 187 21.32 -19.23 6.24
CA PRO A 187 20.76 -17.88 6.27
C PRO A 187 21.75 -16.80 6.75
N SER A 188 22.97 -17.17 7.14
CA SER A 188 24.06 -16.24 7.45
C SER A 188 24.94 -15.90 6.25
N ARG A 189 24.90 -16.70 5.17
CA ARG A 189 25.77 -16.54 4.01
C ARG A 189 25.07 -15.83 2.85
N TRP A 190 25.55 -14.61 2.58
CA TRP A 190 25.00 -13.75 1.53
C TRP A 190 26.14 -13.16 0.70
N GLU A 191 25.86 -12.95 -0.57
CA GLU A 191 26.66 -12.10 -1.46
C GLU A 191 25.87 -10.85 -1.83
N ILE A 192 26.60 -9.79 -2.18
CA ILE A 192 26.02 -8.56 -2.73
C ILE A 192 26.64 -8.36 -4.10
N SER A 193 25.81 -8.23 -5.13
CA SER A 193 26.20 -7.82 -6.47
C SER A 193 25.63 -6.43 -6.75
N THR A 194 26.45 -5.57 -7.36
CA THR A 194 26.02 -4.26 -7.84
C THR A 194 26.37 -4.14 -9.32
N HIS A 195 25.39 -3.74 -10.12
CA HIS A 195 25.52 -3.47 -11.54
C HIS A 195 25.14 -2.02 -11.79
N GLU A 196 25.98 -1.32 -12.55
CA GLU A 196 25.74 0.06 -12.94
C GLU A 196 25.69 0.16 -14.45
N PHE A 197 24.68 0.87 -14.97
CA PHE A 197 24.51 1.10 -16.39
C PHE A 197 23.67 2.35 -16.64
N THR A 198 23.78 2.94 -17.82
CA THR A 198 22.95 4.07 -18.23
C THR A 198 21.78 3.57 -19.07
N LEU A 199 20.58 4.10 -18.83
CA LEU A 199 19.41 3.81 -19.66
C LEU A 199 19.66 4.28 -21.11
N GLN A 200 19.31 3.44 -22.08
CA GLN A 200 19.31 3.84 -23.48
C GLN A 200 18.05 4.66 -23.76
N SER A 201 18.24 5.89 -24.25
CA SER A 201 17.19 6.80 -24.70
C SER A 201 16.44 6.27 -25.93
#